data_AF-A0A965GD03-F1
#
_entry.id   AF-A0A965GD03-F1
#
_cell.length_a   1.000
_cell.length_b   1.000
_cell.length_c   1.000
_cell.angle_alpha   90.00
_cell.angle_beta   90.00
_cell.angle_gamma   90.00
#
_symmetry.space_group_name_H-M   'P 1'
#
loop_
_entity.id
_entity.type
_entity.pdbx_description
1 polymer ?
#
loop_
_entity_poly.entity_id
_entity_poly.type
_entity_poly.pdbx_seq_one_letter_code
_entity_poly.pdbx_strand_id
1 'polypeptide(L)' 'MYALPLDERKSLERIQDRVLWLSTRMIDHANRERENLDGLKVGGHQASSASMVSLMTALYFNYLDSEDRVSV' A
#
# COMPACT_ATOMS: atom_id res chain seq x y z
N MET A 1 -23.89 -7.33 8.94
CA MET A 1 -22.72 -6.50 8.62
C MET A 1 -22.49 -5.56 9.81
N TYR A 2 -21.52 -5.86 10.68
CA TYR A 2 -21.19 -4.96 11.79
C TYR A 2 -20.27 -3.85 11.29
N ALA A 3 -20.63 -2.60 11.58
CA ALA A 3 -19.79 -1.45 11.29
C ALA A 3 -18.60 -1.43 12.27
N LEU A 4 -17.37 -1.34 11.76
CA LEU A 4 -16.20 -1.12 12.61
C LEU A 4 -16.36 0.15 13.45
N PRO A 5 -15.97 0.14 14.74
CA PRO A 5 -15.85 1.34 15.55
C PRO A 5 -15.04 2.43 14.84
N LEU A 6 -15.40 3.70 15.07
CA LEU A 6 -14.77 4.84 14.38
C LEU A 6 -13.26 4.94 14.61
N ASP A 7 -12.78 4.55 15.79
CA ASP A 7 -11.36 4.60 16.13
C ASP A 7 -10.53 3.58 15.33
N GLU A 8 -11.09 2.39 15.14
CA GLU A 8 -10.49 1.34 14.32
C GLU A 8 -10.45 1.75 12.84
N ARG A 9 -11.55 2.31 12.31
CA ARG A 9 -11.58 2.83 10.93
C ARG A 9 -10.50 3.88 10.69
N LYS A 10 -10.36 4.85 11.60
CA LYS A 10 -9.32 5.89 11.50
C LYS A 10 -7.91 5.31 11.56
N SER A 11 -7.70 4.26 12.36
CA SER A 11 -6.42 3.58 12.41
C SER A 11 -6.09 2.90 11.09
N LEU A 12 -7.06 2.21 10.48
CA LEU A 12 -6.90 1.60 9.16
C LEU A 12 -6.66 2.64 8.05
N GLU A 13 -7.38 3.77 8.06
CA GLU A 13 -7.14 4.88 7.13
C GLU A 13 -5.69 5.41 7.25
N ARG A 14 -5.19 5.61 8.46
CA ARG A 14 -3.79 6.05 8.68
C ARG A 14 -2.77 5.04 8.17
N ILE A 15 -3.03 3.74 8.35
CA ILE A 15 -2.18 2.68 7.83
C ILE A 15 -2.19 2.71 6.30
N GLN A 16 -3.38 2.76 5.69
CA GLN A 16 -3.56 2.84 4.25
C GLN A 16 -2.80 4.03 3.66
N ASP A 17 -2.95 5.23 4.24
CA ASP A 17 -2.28 6.44 3.77
C ASP A 17 -0.76 6.33 3.88
N ARG A 18 -0.25 5.72 4.96
CA ARG A 18 1.19 5.52 5.13
C ARG A 18 1.75 4.54 4.10
N VAL A 19 1.04 3.45 3.84
CA VAL A 19 1.45 2.44 2.85
C VAL A 19 1.44 3.03 1.43
N LEU A 20 0.38 3.77 1.07
CA LEU A 20 0.28 4.44 -0.23
C LEU A 20 1.37 5.51 -0.41
N TRP A 21 1.68 6.25 0.64
CA TRP A 21 2.77 7.21 0.63
C TRP A 21 4.11 6.52 0.38
N LEU A 22 4.38 5.42 1.10
CA LEU A 22 5.62 4.65 0.92
C LEU A 22 5.73 4.05 -0.49
N SER A 23 4.65 3.47 -1.03
CA SER A 23 4.67 2.87 -2.38
C SER A 23 4.99 3.90 -3.46
N THR A 24 4.43 5.10 -3.34
CA THR A 24 4.71 6.22 -4.25
C THR A 24 6.14 6.73 -4.05
N ARG A 25 6.56 6.87 -2.79
CA ARG A 25 7.88 7.39 -2.40
C ARG A 25 9.02 6.50 -2.88
N MET A 26 8.84 5.18 -2.95
CA MET A 26 9.85 4.26 -3.48
C MET A 26 10.24 4.60 -4.93
N ILE A 27 9.25 4.91 -5.78
CA ILE A 27 9.49 5.29 -7.18
C ILE A 27 10.13 6.67 -7.28
N ASP A 28 9.68 7.62 -6.47
CA ASP A 28 10.27 8.96 -6.42
C ASP A 28 11.74 8.91 -5.97
N HIS A 29 12.04 8.20 -4.89
CA HIS A 29 13.40 8.02 -4.39
C HIS A 29 14.32 7.36 -5.43
N ALA A 30 13.86 6.28 -6.08
CA ALA A 30 14.64 5.57 -7.10
C ALA A 30 15.01 6.44 -8.31
N ASN A 31 14.20 7.46 -8.60
CA ASN A 31 14.37 8.36 -9.74
C ASN A 31 15.04 9.70 -9.42
N ARG A 32 15.10 10.10 -8.15
CA ARG A 32 15.56 11.44 -7.75
C ARG A 32 16.68 11.46 -6.72
N GLU A 33 16.84 10.42 -5.92
CA GLU A 33 17.77 10.40 -4.78
C GLU A 33 18.78 9.27 -4.85
N ARG A 34 18.36 8.09 -5.35
CA ARG A 34 19.28 6.97 -5.60
C ARG A 34 20.25 7.32 -6.73
N GLU A 35 21.53 6.97 -6.57
CA GLU A 35 22.50 7.04 -7.65
C GLU A 35 22.06 6.15 -8.83
N ASN A 36 22.03 6.72 -10.03
CA ASN A 36 21.50 6.07 -11.23
C ASN A 36 22.59 5.86 -12.29
N LEU A 37 23.37 4.79 -12.11
CA LEU A 37 24.58 4.51 -12.91
C LEU A 37 24.30 4.18 -14.39
N ASP A 38 23.13 3.61 -14.68
CA ASP A 38 22.70 3.23 -16.04
C ASP A 38 21.76 4.26 -16.70
N GLY A 39 21.37 5.31 -15.95
CA GLY A 39 20.43 6.34 -16.41
C GLY A 39 19.00 5.85 -16.59
N LEU A 40 18.66 4.62 -16.20
CA LEU A 40 17.33 4.06 -16.42
C LEU A 40 16.31 4.61 -15.42
N LYS A 41 15.15 5.04 -15.91
CA LYS A 41 14.05 5.50 -15.06
C LYS A 41 13.24 4.31 -14.54
N VAL A 42 12.87 4.35 -13.26
CA VAL A 42 12.00 3.36 -12.63
C VAL A 42 10.54 3.81 -12.76
N GLY A 43 9.68 2.90 -13.24
CA GLY A 43 8.22 3.10 -13.34
C GLY A 43 7.44 2.27 -12.31
N GLY A 44 6.10 2.40 -12.33
CA GLY A 44 5.21 1.59 -11.50
C GLY A 44 3.73 1.77 -11.86
N HIS A 45 2.88 0.84 -11.44
CA HIS A 45 1.43 0.85 -11.72
C HIS A 45 0.65 1.54 -10.60
N GLN A 46 0.76 2.87 -10.50
CA GLN A 46 0.24 3.63 -9.35
C GLN A 46 -1.27 3.48 -9.13
N ALA A 47 -2.06 3.52 -10.22
CA ALA A 47 -3.52 3.46 -10.12
C ALA A 47 -4.01 2.11 -9.56
N SER A 48 -3.50 0.99 -10.07
CA SER A 48 -3.85 -0.34 -9.55
C SER A 48 -3.24 -0.62 -8.18
N SER A 49 -2.07 -0.03 -7.87
CA SER A 49 -1.49 -0.13 -6.53
C SER A 49 -2.33 0.59 -5.48
N ALA A 50 -2.92 1.75 -5.80
CA ALA A 50 -3.78 2.47 -4.85
C ALA A 50 -5.00 1.64 -4.43
N SER A 51 -5.71 1.03 -5.39
CA SER A 51 -6.84 0.15 -5.07
C SER A 51 -6.43 -1.11 -4.30
N MET A 52 -5.27 -1.69 -4.64
CA MET A 52 -4.72 -2.83 -3.90
C MET A 52 -4.37 -2.48 -2.45
N VAL A 53 -3.81 -1.30 -2.18
CA VAL A 53 -3.51 -0.87 -0.80
C VAL A 53 -4.77 -0.79 0.06
N SER A 54 -5.87 -0.23 -0.48
CA SER A 54 -7.16 -0.22 0.22
C SER A 54 -7.69 -1.63 0.48
N LEU A 55 -7.69 -2.49 -0.54
CA LEU A 55 -8.19 -3.86 -0.45
C LEU A 55 -7.37 -4.69 0.56
N MET A 56 -6.04 -4.61 0.48
CA MET A 56 -5.13 -5.31 1.39
C MET A 56 -5.24 -4.81 2.81
N THR A 57 -5.38 -3.50 3.05
CA THR A 57 -5.57 -2.98 4.41
C THR A 57 -6.84 -3.54 5.04
N ALA A 58 -7.95 -3.59 4.29
CA ALA A 58 -9.18 -4.18 4.81
C ALA A 58 -9.03 -5.69 5.08
N LEU A 59 -8.47 -6.43 4.12
CA LEU A 59 -8.33 -7.88 4.21
C LEU A 59 -7.38 -8.30 5.33
N TYR A 60 -6.18 -7.71 5.39
CA TYR A 60 -5.12 -8.13 6.32
C TYR A 60 -5.48 -7.90 7.79
N PHE A 61 -6.27 -6.87 8.09
CA PHE A 61 -6.60 -6.52 9.48
C PHE A 61 -7.93 -7.07 9.96
N ASN A 62 -8.87 -7.42 9.06
CA ASN A 62 -10.22 -7.82 9.46
C ASN A 62 -10.68 -9.19 8.96
N TYR A 63 -10.01 -9.77 7.97
CA TYR A 63 -10.56 -10.94 7.26
C TYR A 63 -9.57 -12.08 7.04
N LEU A 64 -8.27 -11.79 6.85
CA LEU A 64 -7.25 -12.81 6.64
C LEU A 64 -6.80 -13.39 7.98
N ASP A 65 -6.64 -14.70 8.03
CA ASP A 65 -5.94 -15.43 9.07
C ASP A 65 -4.60 -15.99 8.53
N SER A 66 -3.79 -16.53 9.43
CA SER A 66 -2.49 -17.14 9.18
C SER A 66 -2.47 -18.25 8.11
N GLU A 67 -3.60 -18.92 7.88
CA GLU A 67 -3.74 -19.96 6.86
C GLU A 67 -4.09 -19.41 5.46
N ASP A 68 -4.59 -18.17 5.38
CA ASP A 68 -5.02 -17.57 4.13
C ASP A 68 -3.84 -17.18 3.24
N ARG A 69 -4.05 -17.30 1.92
CA ARG A 69 -3.04 -16.99 0.91
C ARG A 69 -3.53 -15.89 -0.02
N VAL A 70 -2.67 -14.93 -0.28
CA VAL A 70 -2.93 -13.82 -1.20
C VAL A 70 -2.12 -14.03 -2.48
N SER A 71 -2.79 -13.96 -3.63
CA SER A 71 -2.16 -13.90 -4.96
C SER A 71 -2.47 -12.54 -5.59
N VAL A 72 -1.46 -11.93 -6.22
CA VAL A 72 -1.52 -10.59 -6.85
C VAL A 72 -1.05 -10.69 -8.29
#